data_AF-A0A3M1AQ87-F1
#
_entry.id   AF-A0A3M1AQ87-F1
#
_cell.length_a   1.000
_cell.length_b   1.000
_cell.length_c   1.000
_cell.angle_alpha   90.00
_cell.angle_beta   90.00
_cell.angle_gamma   90.00
#
_symmetry.space_group_name_H-M   'P 1'
#
loop_
_entity.id
_entity.type
_entity.pdbx_description
1 polymer ?
#
loop_
_entity_poly.entity_id
_entity_poly.type
_entity_poly.pdbx_seq_one_letter_code
_entity_poly.pdbx_strand_id
1 'polypeptide(L)'
;MKWKNLAFILLVLMTAGPSIPFCEQSLEIVEPQDGAELNTIEEIVITYSEGVDESTLNVLVNGEPITQFFDIGPTEARVPGEEIVNILRQGQNVLSAVAQTENGTAPPSDTVTFFFDSKAPRVTFDALTTNEETGEIALSGTITDTTEITTFTINDVAPERSGSTFTVTLPDTNLLHVVATDRLGNTLDRIFARPGTRFESGLLMRVMAGTLVFFVPQLESDLAAVPLFDRMPVPVAQGQTDTGTPPLPTDYTATVTSLAHDPATVDFLADDQSPSTLVTSATYPNITIGLTVDMTRDGQNTTANVTMAISQAFLEDQITVGTDGIYFVSQSHSYTVTLGTVALSGDPLPPEIEPLIENAVSDALSAVLIGVAEDLFPPFVDATLAAISYDTQAEITLSGQTFTIQMNATANMLVTENEGATFHLDSLNHTDSFSPDVSFVPGSIFTPSDPPELPTLTPGDGLVYDFAVSLSDDWFNQYVYHIYDNGTFDYEENTTVSALLG
;
A
#
# COMPACT_ATOMS: atom_id res chain seq x y z
N MET A 1 -85.59 32.36 -58.92
CA MET A 1 -84.72 31.79 -57.87
C MET A 1 -84.03 32.92 -57.15
N LYS A 2 -84.25 33.03 -55.83
CA LYS A 2 -84.08 34.29 -55.09
C LYS A 2 -82.72 34.30 -54.36
N TRP A 3 -81.97 35.38 -54.56
CA TRP A 3 -80.74 35.77 -53.84
C TRP A 3 -80.76 35.55 -52.32
N LYS A 4 -81.95 35.49 -51.71
CA LYS A 4 -82.13 35.23 -50.27
C LYS A 4 -81.63 33.85 -49.80
N ASN A 5 -81.58 32.83 -50.67
CA ASN A 5 -81.08 31.52 -50.27
C ASN A 5 -79.54 31.43 -50.32
N LEU A 6 -78.87 32.26 -51.14
CA LEU A 6 -77.41 32.32 -51.19
C LEU A 6 -76.85 33.06 -49.97
N ALA A 7 -77.51 34.14 -49.54
CA ALA A 7 -77.12 34.91 -48.35
C ALA A 7 -77.27 34.09 -47.05
N PHE A 8 -78.26 33.20 -46.96
CA PHE A 8 -78.44 32.36 -45.78
C PHE A 8 -77.39 31.23 -45.72
N ILE A 9 -76.99 30.65 -46.85
CA ILE A 9 -75.91 29.65 -46.91
C ILE A 9 -74.55 30.30 -46.61
N LEU A 10 -74.30 31.52 -47.10
CA LEU A 10 -73.08 32.27 -46.78
C LEU A 10 -73.02 32.67 -45.30
N LEU A 11 -74.15 33.04 -44.69
CA LEU A 11 -74.24 33.37 -43.28
C LEU A 11 -74.01 32.13 -42.39
N VAL A 12 -74.55 30.96 -42.77
CA VAL A 12 -74.32 29.70 -42.05
C VAL A 12 -72.88 29.21 -42.20
N LEU A 13 -72.22 29.44 -43.35
CA LEU A 13 -70.78 29.15 -43.53
C LEU A 13 -69.87 30.16 -42.80
N MET A 14 -70.35 31.39 -42.54
CA MET A 14 -69.61 32.40 -41.76
C MET A 14 -69.81 32.27 -40.25
N THR A 15 -70.91 31.66 -39.77
CA THR A 15 -71.12 31.38 -38.34
C THR A 15 -70.70 29.97 -37.93
N ALA A 16 -70.63 29.03 -38.88
CA ALA A 16 -69.92 27.75 -38.74
C ALA A 16 -68.54 27.85 -39.41
N GLY A 17 -67.77 28.88 -39.04
CA GLY A 17 -66.34 28.85 -39.32
C GLY A 17 -65.79 27.52 -38.81
N PRO A 18 -64.84 26.88 -39.52
CA PRO A 18 -64.19 25.70 -38.98
C PRO A 18 -63.75 26.09 -37.58
N SER A 19 -64.27 25.41 -36.56
CA SER A 19 -63.62 25.37 -35.27
C SER A 19 -62.27 24.75 -35.58
N ILE A 20 -61.30 25.60 -35.97
CA ILE A 20 -59.89 25.26 -35.95
C ILE A 20 -59.75 24.70 -34.54
N PRO A 21 -59.45 23.40 -34.37
CA PRO A 21 -59.19 22.88 -33.04
C PRO A 21 -58.18 23.86 -32.47
N PHE A 22 -58.57 24.57 -31.40
CA PHE A 22 -57.59 25.32 -30.63
C PHE A 22 -56.58 24.25 -30.27
N CYS A 23 -55.41 24.31 -30.92
CA CYS A 23 -54.29 23.44 -30.59
C CYS A 23 -54.00 23.85 -29.16
N GLU A 24 -54.44 23.03 -28.21
CA GLU A 24 -54.30 23.34 -26.80
C GLU A 24 -52.82 23.40 -26.54
N GLN A 25 -52.34 24.61 -26.24
CA GLN A 25 -50.91 24.81 -26.04
C GLN A 25 -50.53 24.08 -24.75
N SER A 26 -49.76 23.01 -24.90
CA SER A 26 -49.38 22.12 -23.79
C SER A 26 -47.90 22.34 -23.45
N LEU A 27 -47.60 22.27 -22.16
CA LEU A 27 -46.27 22.18 -21.60
C LEU A 27 -46.31 21.04 -20.58
N GLU A 28 -45.61 19.96 -20.86
CA GLU A 28 -45.70 18.71 -20.10
C GLU A 28 -44.30 18.25 -19.70
N ILE A 29 -44.11 17.97 -18.41
CA ILE A 29 -42.93 17.27 -17.92
C ILE A 29 -43.18 15.78 -18.16
N VAL A 30 -42.38 15.17 -19.03
CA VAL A 30 -42.50 13.75 -19.41
C VAL A 30 -41.67 12.88 -18.50
N GLU A 31 -40.46 13.32 -18.16
CA GLU A 31 -39.56 12.64 -17.23
C GLU A 31 -38.96 13.67 -16.24
N PRO A 32 -38.90 13.36 -14.93
CA PRO A 32 -39.47 12.17 -14.30
C PRO A 32 -41.00 12.21 -14.25
N GLN A 33 -41.63 11.05 -14.09
CA GLN A 33 -43.09 10.95 -13.87
C GLN A 33 -43.48 11.42 -12.46
N ASP A 34 -44.70 11.95 -12.29
CA ASP A 34 -45.22 12.30 -10.97
C ASP A 34 -45.36 11.05 -10.08
N GLY A 35 -44.82 11.14 -8.86
CA GLY A 35 -44.68 10.04 -7.92
C GLY A 35 -43.52 9.07 -8.21
N ALA A 36 -42.66 9.33 -9.19
CA ALA A 36 -41.51 8.48 -9.46
C ALA A 36 -40.57 8.41 -8.25
N GLU A 37 -39.97 7.24 -8.02
CA GLU A 37 -38.91 7.04 -7.03
C GLU A 37 -37.66 6.59 -7.77
N LEU A 38 -36.59 7.37 -7.66
CA LEU A 38 -35.43 7.26 -8.52
C LEU A 38 -34.16 7.17 -7.67
N ASN A 39 -33.29 6.23 -8.00
CA ASN A 39 -31.91 6.20 -7.48
C ASN A 39 -30.91 6.86 -8.44
N THR A 40 -31.25 6.90 -9.72
CA THR A 40 -30.55 7.63 -10.78
C THR A 40 -31.57 8.40 -11.60
N ILE A 41 -31.20 9.60 -12.01
CA ILE A 41 -31.96 10.37 -13.01
C ILE A 41 -31.18 10.31 -14.33
N GLU A 42 -31.77 9.73 -15.37
CA GLU A 42 -31.11 9.66 -16.67
C GLU A 42 -31.20 11.00 -17.40
N GLU A 43 -32.41 11.57 -17.46
CA GLU A 43 -32.70 12.87 -18.05
C GLU A 43 -33.96 13.49 -17.43
N ILE A 44 -34.10 14.81 -17.57
CA ILE A 44 -35.39 15.50 -17.46
C ILE A 44 -35.83 15.87 -18.87
N VAL A 45 -37.08 15.53 -19.20
CA VAL A 45 -37.67 15.78 -20.52
C VAL A 45 -38.93 16.61 -20.37
N ILE A 46 -38.97 17.74 -21.06
CA ILE A 46 -40.15 18.62 -21.13
C ILE A 46 -40.57 18.70 -22.58
N THR A 47 -41.84 18.40 -22.87
CA THR A 47 -42.41 18.54 -24.21
C THR A 47 -43.38 19.71 -24.25
N TYR A 48 -43.45 20.37 -25.40
CA TYR A 48 -44.38 21.47 -25.61
C TYR A 48 -44.88 21.54 -27.05
N SER A 49 -46.11 22.04 -27.19
CA SER A 49 -46.79 22.21 -28.48
C SER A 49 -46.20 23.35 -29.31
N GLU A 50 -46.38 23.29 -30.64
CA GLU A 50 -46.03 24.36 -31.57
C GLU A 50 -46.71 25.70 -31.18
N GLY A 51 -45.92 26.75 -30.97
CA GLY A 51 -46.38 28.09 -30.56
C GLY A 51 -46.05 28.52 -29.11
N VAL A 52 -45.37 27.66 -28.35
CA VAL A 52 -44.64 28.06 -27.12
C VAL A 52 -43.35 28.79 -27.53
N ASP A 53 -43.06 29.93 -26.90
CA ASP A 53 -41.79 30.65 -27.07
C ASP A 53 -40.73 30.01 -26.18
N GLU A 54 -39.90 29.15 -26.77
CA GLU A 54 -38.89 28.38 -26.08
C GLU A 54 -37.84 29.24 -25.36
N SER A 55 -37.63 30.50 -25.80
CA SER A 55 -36.71 31.44 -25.15
C SER A 55 -37.18 31.93 -23.79
N THR A 56 -38.46 31.68 -23.47
CA THR A 56 -39.09 32.06 -22.21
C THR A 56 -39.31 30.87 -21.26
N LEU A 57 -38.83 29.68 -21.63
CA LEU A 57 -38.91 28.49 -20.81
C LEU A 57 -38.18 28.70 -19.48
N ASN A 58 -38.89 28.57 -18.37
CA ASN A 58 -38.34 28.64 -17.03
C ASN A 58 -38.68 27.35 -16.28
N VAL A 59 -37.65 26.53 -16.05
CA VAL A 59 -37.75 25.25 -15.36
C VAL A 59 -37.19 25.43 -13.95
N LEU A 60 -37.97 25.07 -12.95
CA LEU A 60 -37.61 25.16 -11.55
C LEU A 60 -37.59 23.76 -10.92
N VAL A 61 -36.50 23.43 -10.24
CA VAL A 61 -36.41 22.27 -9.33
C VAL A 61 -36.25 22.78 -7.91
N ASN A 62 -37.13 22.38 -7.01
CA ASN A 62 -37.13 22.83 -5.62
C ASN A 62 -37.17 24.37 -5.46
N GLY A 63 -37.71 25.07 -6.46
CA GLY A 63 -37.74 26.53 -6.54
C GLY A 63 -36.48 27.18 -7.13
N GLU A 64 -35.45 26.40 -7.48
CA GLU A 64 -34.22 26.88 -8.10
C GLU A 64 -34.27 26.74 -9.64
N PRO A 65 -33.86 27.78 -10.40
CA PRO A 65 -33.90 27.74 -11.86
C PRO A 65 -32.81 26.84 -12.43
N ILE A 66 -33.22 25.92 -13.29
CA ILE A 66 -32.36 24.95 -13.96
C ILE A 66 -32.42 25.04 -15.50
N THR A 67 -33.14 26.01 -16.07
CA THR A 67 -33.25 26.16 -17.53
C THR A 67 -31.90 26.21 -18.24
N GLN A 68 -30.87 26.81 -17.62
CA GLN A 68 -29.56 26.95 -18.28
C GLN A 68 -28.86 25.61 -18.61
N PHE A 69 -29.32 24.51 -18.04
CA PHE A 69 -28.78 23.16 -18.29
C PHE A 69 -29.54 22.43 -19.40
N PHE A 70 -30.65 22.98 -19.91
CA PHE A 70 -31.44 22.32 -20.94
C PHE A 70 -30.89 22.58 -22.34
N ASP A 71 -30.80 21.52 -23.13
CA ASP A 71 -30.79 21.56 -24.58
C ASP A 71 -32.23 21.79 -25.06
N ILE A 72 -32.53 23.05 -25.40
CA ILE A 72 -33.87 23.50 -25.81
C ILE A 72 -34.04 23.34 -27.32
N GLY A 73 -34.89 22.40 -27.73
CA GLY A 73 -35.30 22.16 -29.11
C GLY A 73 -36.64 22.83 -29.46
N PRO A 74 -37.15 22.62 -30.68
CA PRO A 74 -38.38 23.27 -31.16
C PRO A 74 -39.67 22.74 -30.51
N THR A 75 -39.66 21.52 -29.96
CA THR A 75 -40.84 20.88 -29.35
C THR A 75 -40.53 20.14 -28.05
N GLU A 76 -39.24 20.07 -27.68
CA GLU A 76 -38.79 19.40 -26.48
C GLU A 76 -37.55 20.10 -25.93
N ALA A 77 -37.40 20.09 -24.61
CA ALA A 77 -36.19 20.48 -23.91
C ALA A 77 -35.72 19.28 -23.07
N ARG A 78 -34.43 18.97 -23.14
CA ARG A 78 -33.82 17.85 -22.42
C ARG A 78 -32.63 18.33 -21.60
N VAL A 79 -32.42 17.73 -20.43
CA VAL A 79 -31.17 17.89 -19.67
C VAL A 79 -30.73 16.52 -19.14
N PRO A 80 -29.48 16.10 -19.35
CA PRO A 80 -28.93 14.90 -18.72
C PRO A 80 -28.97 15.03 -17.20
N GLY A 81 -29.37 13.98 -16.50
CA GLY A 81 -29.51 14.01 -15.05
C GLY A 81 -28.19 14.33 -14.30
N GLU A 82 -27.04 13.97 -14.89
CA GLU A 82 -25.71 14.30 -14.36
C GLU A 82 -25.42 15.81 -14.27
N GLU A 83 -26.03 16.63 -15.13
CA GLU A 83 -25.81 18.08 -15.11
C GLU A 83 -26.53 18.77 -13.93
N ILE A 84 -27.61 18.14 -13.44
CA ILE A 84 -28.48 18.71 -12.40
C ILE A 84 -28.42 17.92 -11.08
N VAL A 85 -27.66 16.82 -11.02
CA VAL A 85 -27.63 15.92 -9.85
C VAL A 85 -27.24 16.65 -8.56
N ASN A 86 -26.41 17.68 -8.64
CA ASN A 86 -25.98 18.50 -7.48
C ASN A 86 -27.07 19.48 -6.98
N ILE A 87 -28.14 19.68 -7.76
CA ILE A 87 -29.28 20.55 -7.45
C ILE A 87 -30.44 19.71 -6.86
N LEU A 88 -30.45 18.41 -7.12
CA LEU A 88 -31.42 17.48 -6.53
C LEU A 88 -31.17 17.31 -5.03
N ARG A 89 -32.26 17.26 -4.28
CA ARG A 89 -32.25 16.94 -2.85
C ARG A 89 -32.43 15.44 -2.68
N GLN A 90 -31.76 14.86 -1.69
CA GLN A 90 -32.11 13.52 -1.22
C GLN A 90 -33.52 13.60 -0.61
N GLY A 91 -34.40 12.68 -1.00
CA GLY A 91 -35.81 12.68 -0.68
C GLY A 91 -36.70 13.34 -1.74
N GLN A 92 -37.75 14.03 -1.30
CA GLN A 92 -38.76 14.60 -2.20
C GLN A 92 -38.24 15.83 -2.95
N ASN A 93 -38.41 15.83 -4.26
CA ASN A 93 -38.12 16.92 -5.19
C ASN A 93 -39.40 17.38 -5.89
N VAL A 94 -39.44 18.65 -6.25
CA VAL A 94 -40.57 19.27 -6.95
C VAL A 94 -40.08 19.98 -8.20
N LEU A 95 -40.56 19.54 -9.36
CA LEU A 95 -40.23 20.07 -10.68
C LEU A 95 -41.44 20.80 -11.28
N SER A 96 -41.21 21.98 -11.85
CA SER A 96 -42.23 22.74 -12.55
C SER A 96 -41.62 23.48 -13.73
N ALA A 97 -42.42 23.69 -14.78
CA ALA A 97 -42.01 24.44 -15.95
C ALA A 97 -43.06 25.48 -16.31
N VAL A 98 -42.63 26.66 -16.75
CA VAL A 98 -43.50 27.71 -17.29
C VAL A 98 -42.89 28.30 -18.54
N ALA A 99 -43.72 28.68 -19.52
CA ALA A 99 -43.28 29.34 -20.74
C ALA A 99 -44.33 30.37 -21.21
N GLN A 100 -43.95 31.27 -22.11
CA GLN A 100 -44.86 32.20 -22.80
C GLN A 100 -45.28 31.63 -24.16
N THR A 101 -46.34 32.20 -24.71
CA THR A 101 -46.94 31.89 -26.01
C THR A 101 -47.24 33.21 -26.73
N GLU A 102 -47.48 33.16 -28.04
CA GLU A 102 -47.85 34.36 -28.82
C GLU A 102 -49.10 35.09 -28.29
N ASN A 103 -49.95 34.42 -27.50
CA ASN A 103 -51.21 34.95 -26.96
C ASN A 103 -51.16 35.24 -25.44
N GLY A 104 -50.01 35.12 -24.78
CA GLY A 104 -49.85 35.32 -23.33
C GLY A 104 -49.02 34.21 -22.67
N THR A 105 -49.04 34.08 -21.34
CA THR A 105 -48.36 32.97 -20.65
C THR A 105 -49.02 31.63 -21.00
N ALA A 106 -48.25 30.61 -21.36
CA ALA A 106 -48.77 29.25 -21.45
C ALA A 106 -49.36 28.86 -20.08
N PRO A 107 -50.34 27.95 -20.01
CA PRO A 107 -50.63 27.28 -18.76
C PRO A 107 -49.32 26.72 -18.18
N PRO A 108 -49.00 26.96 -16.90
CA PRO A 108 -47.86 26.31 -16.27
C PRO A 108 -48.00 24.80 -16.43
N SER A 109 -46.89 24.10 -16.57
CA SER A 109 -46.93 22.63 -16.52
C SER A 109 -47.58 22.20 -15.20
N ASP A 110 -48.16 21.01 -15.20
CA ASP A 110 -48.42 20.35 -13.93
C ASP A 110 -47.10 20.24 -13.14
N THR A 111 -47.19 20.42 -11.82
CA THR A 111 -46.04 20.24 -10.95
C THR A 111 -45.81 18.75 -10.77
N VAL A 112 -44.62 18.29 -11.10
CA VAL A 112 -44.20 16.90 -10.90
C VAL A 112 -43.46 16.81 -9.58
N THR A 113 -43.92 15.92 -8.70
CA THR A 113 -43.22 15.54 -7.48
C THR A 113 -42.58 14.19 -7.66
N PHE A 114 -41.30 14.04 -7.34
CA PHE A 114 -40.61 12.75 -7.39
C PHE A 114 -39.68 12.59 -6.20
N PHE A 115 -39.38 11.35 -5.82
CA PHE A 115 -38.44 11.03 -4.77
C PHE A 115 -37.10 10.62 -5.38
N PHE A 116 -36.00 11.19 -4.88
CA PHE A 116 -34.65 10.88 -5.33
C PHE A 116 -33.80 10.45 -4.16
N ASP A 117 -33.25 9.24 -4.19
CA ASP A 117 -32.22 8.80 -3.24
C ASP A 117 -31.11 8.06 -3.98
N SER A 118 -29.95 8.69 -4.06
CA SER A 118 -28.76 8.12 -4.68
C SER A 118 -27.74 7.62 -3.67
N LYS A 119 -28.10 7.59 -2.38
CA LYS A 119 -27.20 7.19 -1.31
C LYS A 119 -27.57 5.80 -0.82
N ALA A 120 -26.54 5.03 -0.53
CA ALA A 120 -26.71 3.76 0.18
C ALA A 120 -27.07 4.02 1.66
N PRO A 121 -27.68 3.03 2.33
CA PRO A 121 -27.89 3.07 3.76
C PRO A 121 -26.63 3.43 4.54
N ARG A 122 -26.80 4.21 5.61
CA ARG A 122 -25.74 4.52 6.56
C ARG A 122 -25.90 3.67 7.81
N VAL A 123 -24.82 2.97 8.19
CA VAL A 123 -24.73 2.20 9.44
C VAL A 123 -23.78 2.90 10.40
N THR A 124 -24.17 3.01 11.66
CA THR A 124 -23.37 3.52 12.77
C THR A 124 -23.41 2.48 13.88
N PHE A 125 -22.24 2.18 14.47
CA PHE A 125 -22.10 1.21 15.55
C PHE A 125 -21.97 1.96 16.87
N ASP A 126 -22.91 1.75 17.78
CA ASP A 126 -22.98 2.49 19.03
C ASP A 126 -22.22 1.77 20.16
N ALA A 127 -22.23 0.43 20.16
CA ALA A 127 -21.52 -0.38 21.14
C ALA A 127 -21.11 -1.75 20.59
N LEU A 128 -20.01 -2.26 21.14
CA LEU A 128 -19.52 -3.62 20.97
C LEU A 128 -19.27 -4.17 22.37
N THR A 129 -19.62 -5.42 22.63
CA THR A 129 -19.23 -6.12 23.86
C THR A 129 -18.73 -7.50 23.49
N THR A 130 -17.62 -7.92 24.10
CA THR A 130 -17.04 -9.25 23.86
C THR A 130 -17.40 -10.19 25.01
N ASN A 131 -17.91 -11.37 24.69
CA ASN A 131 -18.15 -12.44 25.66
C ASN A 131 -17.04 -13.49 25.54
N GLU A 132 -16.03 -13.40 26.40
CA GLU A 132 -14.89 -14.33 26.42
C GLU A 132 -15.31 -15.79 26.70
N GLU A 133 -16.42 -16.02 27.40
CA GLU A 133 -16.88 -17.38 27.72
C GLU A 133 -17.49 -18.09 26.51
N THR A 134 -18.15 -17.35 25.62
CA THR A 134 -18.81 -17.91 24.43
C THR A 134 -18.01 -17.70 23.14
N GLY A 135 -17.02 -16.80 23.14
CA GLY A 135 -16.30 -16.43 21.92
C GLY A 135 -17.21 -15.70 20.94
N GLU A 136 -18.11 -14.87 21.45
CA GLU A 136 -19.06 -14.08 20.66
C GLU A 136 -18.89 -12.59 20.97
N ILE A 137 -19.28 -11.76 20.00
CA ILE A 137 -19.43 -10.32 20.17
C ILE A 137 -20.91 -9.96 20.06
N ALA A 138 -21.37 -9.05 20.91
CA ALA A 138 -22.68 -8.41 20.78
C ALA A 138 -22.49 -6.96 20.33
N LEU A 139 -23.06 -6.64 19.17
CA LEU A 139 -23.01 -5.33 18.54
C LEU A 139 -24.38 -4.65 18.66
N SER A 140 -24.39 -3.34 18.88
CA SER A 140 -25.58 -2.51 18.74
C SER A 140 -25.26 -1.25 17.95
N GLY A 141 -26.26 -0.70 17.26
CA GLY A 141 -26.06 0.48 16.45
C GLY A 141 -27.33 1.08 15.89
N THR A 142 -27.16 2.02 14.97
CA THR A 142 -28.22 2.61 14.16
C THR A 142 -27.97 2.40 12.67
N ILE A 143 -29.04 2.14 11.93
CA ILE A 143 -29.08 2.14 10.47
C ILE A 143 -30.11 3.16 10.01
N THR A 144 -29.67 4.10 9.18
CA THR A 144 -30.48 5.22 8.68
C THR A 144 -30.41 5.27 7.17
N ASP A 145 -31.55 5.51 6.55
CA ASP A 145 -31.68 5.71 5.11
C ASP A 145 -32.89 6.62 4.86
N THR A 146 -32.91 7.34 3.73
CA THR A 146 -34.08 8.18 3.42
C THR A 146 -35.22 7.36 2.83
N THR A 147 -34.90 6.18 2.31
CA THR A 147 -35.86 5.14 1.94
C THR A 147 -35.90 4.02 2.98
N GLU A 148 -36.78 3.05 2.74
CA GLU A 148 -36.91 1.89 3.62
C GLU A 148 -35.77 0.89 3.37
N ILE A 149 -35.09 0.45 4.42
CA ILE A 149 -34.08 -0.62 4.34
C ILE A 149 -34.75 -1.96 4.04
N THR A 150 -34.41 -2.59 2.91
CA THR A 150 -34.95 -3.90 2.51
C THR A 150 -34.13 -5.07 3.04
N THR A 151 -32.81 -4.99 3.00
CA THR A 151 -31.89 -6.01 3.52
C THR A 151 -30.84 -5.37 4.41
N PHE A 152 -30.42 -6.10 5.45
CA PHE A 152 -29.33 -5.68 6.33
C PHE A 152 -28.71 -6.92 6.98
N THR A 153 -27.43 -7.14 6.74
CA THR A 153 -26.64 -8.23 7.33
C THR A 153 -25.29 -7.72 7.81
N ILE A 154 -24.79 -8.34 8.88
CA ILE A 154 -23.43 -8.17 9.38
C ILE A 154 -22.82 -9.58 9.46
N ASN A 155 -21.76 -9.84 8.70
CA ASN A 155 -21.16 -11.17 8.54
C ASN A 155 -22.22 -12.24 8.21
N ASP A 156 -23.06 -11.95 7.21
CA ASP A 156 -24.18 -12.79 6.76
C ASP A 156 -25.29 -13.04 7.81
N VAL A 157 -25.21 -12.42 8.99
CA VAL A 157 -26.25 -12.52 10.03
C VAL A 157 -27.13 -11.28 9.99
N ALA A 158 -28.45 -11.49 9.91
CA ALA A 158 -29.43 -10.39 9.96
C ALA A 158 -29.59 -9.87 11.40
N PRO A 159 -29.33 -8.58 11.68
CA PRO A 159 -29.52 -8.01 13.01
C PRO A 159 -30.99 -7.97 13.43
N GLU A 160 -31.26 -8.07 14.73
CA GLU A 160 -32.57 -7.75 15.30
C GLU A 160 -32.77 -6.24 15.24
N ARG A 161 -33.79 -5.78 14.51
CA ARG A 161 -34.06 -4.35 14.30
C ARG A 161 -35.27 -3.87 15.07
N SER A 162 -35.15 -2.69 15.68
CA SER A 162 -36.25 -1.94 16.27
C SER A 162 -36.21 -0.50 15.74
N GLY A 163 -36.91 -0.24 14.65
CA GLY A 163 -36.85 1.02 13.93
C GLY A 163 -35.48 1.23 13.26
N SER A 164 -34.82 2.34 13.55
CA SER A 164 -33.45 2.62 13.10
C SER A 164 -32.39 1.93 13.96
N THR A 165 -32.73 1.39 15.14
CA THR A 165 -31.75 0.72 16.00
C THR A 165 -31.63 -0.77 15.66
N PHE A 166 -30.46 -1.35 15.89
CA PHE A 166 -30.23 -2.78 15.73
C PHE A 166 -29.35 -3.37 16.83
N THR A 167 -29.49 -4.68 17.04
CA THR A 167 -28.59 -5.51 17.84
C THR A 167 -28.26 -6.80 17.09
N VAL A 168 -27.02 -7.29 17.16
CA VAL A 168 -26.63 -8.58 16.57
C VAL A 168 -25.58 -9.26 17.43
N THR A 169 -25.65 -10.58 17.53
CA THR A 169 -24.60 -11.42 18.12
C THR A 169 -23.90 -12.18 17.00
N LEU A 170 -22.58 -12.10 16.97
CA LEU A 170 -21.72 -12.72 15.96
C LEU A 170 -20.62 -13.53 16.64
N PRO A 171 -20.02 -14.52 15.96
CA PRO A 171 -18.74 -15.08 16.38
C PRO A 171 -17.70 -13.97 16.56
N ASP A 172 -16.80 -14.13 17.53
CA ASP A 172 -15.71 -13.19 17.76
C ASP A 172 -14.81 -13.12 16.51
N THR A 173 -14.82 -11.96 15.87
CA THR A 173 -14.15 -11.68 14.61
C THR A 173 -13.60 -10.28 14.63
N ASN A 174 -12.48 -10.07 13.95
CA ASN A 174 -11.85 -8.75 13.81
C ASN A 174 -12.45 -7.95 12.65
N LEU A 175 -13.12 -8.60 11.71
CA LEU A 175 -13.68 -7.97 10.52
C LEU A 175 -15.21 -8.12 10.51
N LEU A 176 -15.89 -7.02 10.19
CA LEU A 176 -17.34 -6.90 10.11
C LEU A 176 -17.74 -6.52 8.68
N HIS A 177 -18.20 -7.50 7.91
CA HIS A 177 -18.78 -7.29 6.59
C HIS A 177 -20.24 -6.86 6.71
N VAL A 178 -20.51 -5.62 6.37
CA VAL A 178 -21.84 -5.01 6.43
C VAL A 178 -22.39 -4.88 5.02
N VAL A 179 -23.55 -5.49 4.82
CA VAL A 179 -24.32 -5.35 3.60
C VAL A 179 -25.70 -4.81 3.95
N ALA A 180 -26.08 -3.69 3.37
CA ALA A 180 -27.42 -3.12 3.53
C ALA A 180 -27.93 -2.57 2.20
N THR A 181 -29.12 -3.00 1.78
CA THR A 181 -29.77 -2.49 0.57
C THR A 181 -31.05 -1.78 0.95
N ASP A 182 -31.27 -0.63 0.32
CA ASP A 182 -32.48 0.16 0.51
C ASP A 182 -33.62 -0.33 -0.42
N ARG A 183 -34.74 0.41 -0.51
CA ARG A 183 -35.88 0.02 -1.36
C ARG A 183 -35.66 0.34 -2.83
N LEU A 184 -34.78 1.27 -3.15
CA LEU A 184 -34.43 1.66 -4.52
C LEU A 184 -33.22 0.90 -5.06
N GLY A 185 -32.65 -0.01 -4.28
CA GLY A 185 -31.52 -0.86 -4.67
C GLY A 185 -30.14 -0.25 -4.39
N ASN A 186 -30.05 0.91 -3.75
CA ASN A 186 -28.75 1.43 -3.30
C ASN A 186 -28.21 0.50 -2.22
N THR A 187 -26.95 0.08 -2.37
CA THR A 187 -26.33 -0.92 -1.50
C THR A 187 -25.07 -0.37 -0.84
N LEU A 188 -25.03 -0.48 0.49
CA LEU A 188 -23.82 -0.43 1.29
C LEU A 188 -23.24 -1.84 1.30
N ASP A 189 -22.01 -2.00 0.83
CA ASP A 189 -21.26 -3.25 0.91
C ASP A 189 -19.83 -2.89 1.35
N ARG A 190 -19.53 -3.09 2.64
CA ARG A 190 -18.28 -2.62 3.25
C ARG A 190 -17.80 -3.55 4.35
N ILE A 191 -16.48 -3.68 4.50
CA ILE A 191 -15.88 -4.35 5.65
C ILE A 191 -15.26 -3.31 6.58
N PHE A 192 -15.54 -3.47 7.87
CA PHE A 192 -14.97 -2.67 8.92
C PHE A 192 -14.08 -3.53 9.81
N ALA A 193 -12.88 -3.06 10.14
CA ALA A 193 -12.03 -3.71 11.11
C ALA A 193 -12.28 -3.16 12.51
N ARG A 194 -12.39 -4.03 13.50
CA ARG A 194 -12.50 -3.61 14.91
C ARG A 194 -11.27 -2.80 15.34
N PRO A 195 -11.42 -1.88 16.31
CA PRO A 195 -10.26 -1.22 16.89
C PRO A 195 -9.31 -2.30 17.42
N GLY A 196 -8.00 -2.05 17.29
CA GLY A 196 -6.99 -3.01 17.71
C GLY A 196 -6.75 -4.19 16.76
N THR A 197 -7.44 -4.25 15.61
CA THR A 197 -7.15 -5.24 14.56
C THR A 197 -5.77 -4.95 13.98
N ARG A 198 -4.89 -5.97 13.98
CA ARG A 198 -3.60 -5.91 13.28
C ARG A 198 -3.81 -6.12 11.79
N PHE A 199 -3.22 -5.24 11.01
CA PHE A 199 -3.18 -5.35 9.56
C PHE A 199 -1.79 -5.79 9.12
N GLU A 200 -1.72 -6.86 8.33
CA GLU A 200 -0.48 -7.22 7.67
C GLU A 200 -0.08 -6.08 6.70
N SER A 201 1.17 -5.63 6.76
CA SER A 201 1.69 -4.55 5.93
C SER A 201 0.97 -3.21 6.10
N GLY A 202 0.43 -2.92 7.29
CA GLY A 202 -0.14 -1.59 7.58
C GLY A 202 0.88 -0.44 7.47
N LEU A 203 2.18 -0.77 7.49
CA LEU A 203 3.29 0.15 7.26
C LEU A 203 4.35 -0.53 6.37
N LEU A 204 4.84 0.20 5.35
CA LEU A 204 6.05 -0.18 4.63
C LEU A 204 7.17 0.76 4.97
N MET A 205 8.34 0.20 5.24
CA MET A 205 9.57 0.94 5.41
C MET A 205 10.52 0.55 4.29
N ARG A 206 10.99 1.52 3.51
CA ARG A 206 12.04 1.29 2.53
C ARG A 206 13.34 1.93 2.94
N VAL A 207 14.40 1.12 2.91
CA VAL A 207 15.77 1.51 3.18
C VAL A 207 16.57 1.35 1.90
N MET A 208 17.16 2.43 1.41
CA MET A 208 18.03 2.39 0.22
C MET A 208 19.45 2.00 0.61
N ALA A 209 20.25 1.52 -0.35
CA ALA A 209 21.68 1.22 -0.18
C ALA A 209 22.44 2.33 0.57
N GLY A 210 22.15 3.61 0.28
CA GLY A 210 22.78 4.74 0.97
C GLY A 210 22.60 4.74 2.49
N THR A 211 21.47 4.26 2.99
CA THR A 211 21.24 4.10 4.44
C THR A 211 21.96 2.88 5.00
N LEU A 212 22.00 1.77 4.27
CA LEU A 212 22.73 0.56 4.69
C LEU A 212 24.24 0.83 4.84
N VAL A 213 24.80 1.70 3.99
CA VAL A 213 26.19 2.17 4.07
C VAL A 213 26.51 2.89 5.38
N PHE A 214 25.52 3.40 6.12
CA PHE A 214 25.76 4.03 7.43
C PHE A 214 26.42 3.06 8.44
N PHE A 215 26.11 1.77 8.34
CA PHE A 215 26.62 0.74 9.26
C PHE A 215 28.00 0.21 8.85
N VAL A 216 28.37 0.34 7.57
CA VAL A 216 29.58 -0.23 6.96
C VAL A 216 30.91 0.16 7.63
N PRO A 217 31.17 1.43 8.02
CA PRO A 217 32.47 1.82 8.56
C PRO A 217 32.91 1.05 9.80
N GLN A 218 31.96 0.58 10.62
CA GLN A 218 32.27 -0.24 11.78
C GLN A 218 32.79 -1.62 11.36
N LEU A 219 32.12 -2.28 10.40
CA LEU A 219 32.55 -3.58 9.87
C LEU A 219 33.91 -3.49 9.15
N GLU A 220 34.16 -2.42 8.39
CA GLU A 220 35.49 -2.18 7.78
C GLU A 220 36.60 -2.06 8.83
N SER A 221 36.32 -1.33 9.92
CA SER A 221 37.24 -1.20 11.05
C SER A 221 37.50 -2.56 11.72
N ASP A 222 36.45 -3.37 11.91
CA ASP A 222 36.56 -4.67 12.55
C ASP A 222 37.34 -5.66 11.66
N LEU A 223 37.08 -5.69 10.35
CA LEU A 223 37.83 -6.49 9.38
C LEU A 223 39.32 -6.10 9.34
N ALA A 224 39.64 -4.80 9.42
CA ALA A 224 41.01 -4.33 9.46
C ALA A 224 41.76 -4.72 10.74
N ALA A 225 41.04 -4.99 11.84
CA ALA A 225 41.61 -5.40 13.11
C ALA A 225 41.83 -6.91 13.23
N VAL A 226 41.29 -7.72 12.31
CA VAL A 226 41.41 -9.19 12.37
C VAL A 226 42.85 -9.61 12.04
N PRO A 227 43.53 -10.38 12.92
CA PRO A 227 44.86 -10.89 12.65
C PRO A 227 44.78 -12.11 11.71
N LEU A 228 44.59 -11.88 10.41
CA LEU A 228 44.47 -12.97 9.41
C LEU A 228 45.66 -13.94 9.45
N PHE A 229 46.86 -13.43 9.72
CA PHE A 229 48.08 -14.24 9.88
C PHE A 229 47.93 -15.33 10.94
N ASP A 230 47.37 -14.99 12.11
CA ASP A 230 47.24 -15.91 13.25
C ASP A 230 46.20 -17.02 13.00
N ARG A 231 45.35 -16.85 11.99
CA ARG A 231 44.32 -17.81 11.57
C ARG A 231 44.81 -18.78 10.48
N MET A 232 45.95 -18.50 9.84
CA MET A 232 46.50 -19.39 8.81
C MET A 232 46.98 -20.71 9.42
N PRO A 233 46.72 -21.87 8.80
CA PRO A 233 47.22 -23.15 9.27
C PRO A 233 48.76 -23.21 9.19
N VAL A 234 49.37 -23.88 10.16
CA VAL A 234 50.83 -24.09 10.24
C VAL A 234 51.12 -25.58 10.36
N PRO A 235 51.75 -26.23 9.34
CA PRO A 235 52.10 -25.68 8.02
C PRO A 235 50.86 -25.45 7.13
N VAL A 236 50.97 -24.56 6.15
CA VAL A 236 49.87 -24.27 5.20
C VAL A 236 49.80 -25.29 4.06
N ALA A 237 50.95 -25.86 3.69
CA ALA A 237 51.03 -26.96 2.73
C ALA A 237 52.12 -27.93 3.14
N GLN A 238 51.88 -29.22 2.97
CA GLN A 238 52.90 -30.25 3.11
C GLN A 238 52.58 -31.42 2.19
N GLY A 239 53.61 -32.06 1.63
CA GLY A 239 53.41 -33.18 0.72
C GLY A 239 54.70 -33.73 0.16
N GLN A 240 54.57 -34.63 -0.81
CA GLN A 240 55.67 -35.22 -1.55
C GLN A 240 55.33 -35.21 -3.05
N THR A 241 56.28 -34.80 -3.88
CA THR A 241 56.14 -34.84 -5.36
C THR A 241 57.46 -35.19 -6.03
N ASP A 242 57.42 -35.69 -7.25
CA ASP A 242 58.61 -36.02 -8.03
C ASP A 242 59.10 -34.77 -8.80
N THR A 243 60.34 -34.33 -8.57
CA THR A 243 60.89 -33.13 -9.22
C THR A 243 62.13 -33.42 -10.08
N GLY A 244 62.35 -32.63 -11.14
CA GLY A 244 63.59 -32.62 -11.96
C GLY A 244 63.77 -33.78 -12.94
N THR A 245 64.99 -33.96 -13.47
CA THR A 245 65.32 -35.03 -14.43
C THR A 245 66.65 -35.71 -14.08
N PRO A 246 66.66 -36.99 -13.67
CA PRO A 246 65.50 -37.86 -13.47
C PRO A 246 64.57 -37.38 -12.33
N PRO A 247 63.28 -37.72 -12.37
CA PRO A 247 62.33 -37.40 -11.30
C PRO A 247 62.79 -38.08 -10.00
N LEU A 248 62.89 -37.29 -8.94
CA LEU A 248 63.20 -37.77 -7.59
C LEU A 248 62.15 -37.28 -6.59
N PRO A 249 61.73 -38.14 -5.65
CA PRO A 249 60.82 -37.74 -4.59
C PRO A 249 61.38 -36.55 -3.81
N THR A 250 60.56 -35.53 -3.65
CA THR A 250 60.87 -34.30 -2.93
C THR A 250 59.75 -34.05 -1.92
N ASP A 251 60.08 -34.16 -0.65
CA ASP A 251 59.18 -33.76 0.43
C ASP A 251 59.21 -32.24 0.54
N TYR A 252 58.07 -31.59 0.75
CA TYR A 252 58.00 -30.15 0.95
C TYR A 252 57.08 -29.79 2.12
N THR A 253 57.40 -28.67 2.78
CA THR A 253 56.58 -28.05 3.83
C THR A 253 56.63 -26.55 3.65
N ALA A 254 55.47 -25.92 3.41
CA ALA A 254 55.32 -24.49 3.32
C ALA A 254 54.72 -23.95 4.62
N THR A 255 55.34 -22.91 5.16
CA THR A 255 54.90 -22.22 6.38
C THR A 255 54.71 -20.74 6.08
N VAL A 256 53.58 -20.18 6.49
CA VAL A 256 53.33 -18.73 6.39
C VAL A 256 54.19 -18.00 7.42
N THR A 257 54.97 -17.03 6.97
CA THR A 257 55.87 -16.22 7.80
C THR A 257 55.43 -14.78 7.95
N SER A 258 54.62 -14.28 7.01
CA SER A 258 53.93 -13.01 7.13
C SER A 258 52.66 -13.01 6.29
N LEU A 259 51.68 -12.19 6.68
CA LEU A 259 50.51 -11.88 5.87
C LEU A 259 50.22 -10.39 6.05
N ALA A 260 50.16 -9.66 4.95
CA ALA A 260 49.77 -8.26 4.90
C ALA A 260 48.67 -8.08 3.86
N HIS A 261 47.74 -7.18 4.11
CA HIS A 261 46.70 -6.83 3.16
C HIS A 261 46.39 -5.33 3.23
N ASP A 262 45.88 -4.80 2.13
CA ASP A 262 45.27 -3.48 2.14
C ASP A 262 43.93 -3.52 2.93
N PRO A 263 43.46 -2.38 3.46
CA PRO A 263 42.15 -2.30 4.11
C PRO A 263 41.05 -2.84 3.19
N ALA A 264 40.15 -3.64 3.76
CA ALA A 264 39.00 -4.12 3.02
C ALA A 264 38.00 -2.98 2.81
N THR A 265 37.34 -2.95 1.65
CA THR A 265 36.15 -2.13 1.42
C THR A 265 34.93 -3.02 1.53
N VAL A 266 33.87 -2.55 2.18
CA VAL A 266 32.66 -3.34 2.39
C VAL A 266 31.47 -2.72 1.68
N ASP A 267 30.65 -3.57 1.07
CA ASP A 267 29.34 -3.20 0.53
C ASP A 267 28.24 -3.98 1.27
N PHE A 268 27.14 -3.32 1.62
CA PHE A 268 25.96 -3.95 2.20
C PHE A 268 24.71 -3.51 1.46
N LEU A 269 24.10 -4.42 0.71
CA LEU A 269 23.09 -4.13 -0.30
C LEU A 269 21.93 -5.13 -0.24
N ALA A 270 20.81 -4.75 -0.86
CA ALA A 270 19.70 -5.65 -1.13
C ALA A 270 19.96 -6.42 -2.44
N ASP A 271 19.71 -7.74 -2.46
CA ASP A 271 19.87 -8.57 -3.68
C ASP A 271 18.69 -8.33 -4.63
N ASP A 272 18.95 -7.80 -5.83
CA ASP A 272 17.91 -7.53 -6.82
C ASP A 272 17.41 -8.80 -7.56
N GLN A 273 18.08 -9.95 -7.39
CA GLN A 273 17.71 -11.22 -8.00
C GLN A 273 16.97 -12.18 -7.05
N SER A 274 17.07 -11.96 -5.73
CA SER A 274 16.51 -12.87 -4.73
C SER A 274 15.66 -12.09 -3.71
N PRO A 275 14.32 -12.18 -3.79
CA PRO A 275 13.47 -11.54 -2.80
C PRO A 275 13.82 -12.07 -1.41
N SER A 276 13.86 -11.16 -0.44
CA SER A 276 14.23 -11.45 0.95
C SER A 276 15.69 -11.81 1.22
N THR A 277 16.60 -11.43 0.32
CA THR A 277 18.05 -11.63 0.51
C THR A 277 18.79 -10.29 0.61
N LEU A 278 19.63 -10.14 1.63
CA LEU A 278 20.63 -9.08 1.71
C LEU A 278 21.99 -9.66 1.37
N VAL A 279 22.88 -8.83 0.83
CA VAL A 279 24.25 -9.22 0.49
C VAL A 279 25.22 -8.31 1.23
N THR A 280 26.11 -8.92 2.02
CA THR A 280 27.30 -8.23 2.54
C THR A 280 28.50 -8.74 1.76
N SER A 281 29.34 -7.84 1.26
CA SER A 281 30.59 -8.24 0.63
C SER A 281 31.76 -7.43 1.14
N ALA A 282 32.94 -8.04 1.16
CA ALA A 282 34.21 -7.42 1.52
C ALA A 282 35.23 -7.67 0.41
N THR A 283 35.85 -6.61 -0.07
CA THR A 283 36.92 -6.66 -1.07
C THR A 283 38.25 -6.30 -0.43
N TYR A 284 39.22 -7.21 -0.51
CA TYR A 284 40.62 -6.98 -0.15
C TYR A 284 41.42 -6.69 -1.42
N PRO A 285 41.83 -5.44 -1.71
CA PRO A 285 42.45 -5.08 -2.99
C PRO A 285 43.82 -5.71 -3.24
N ASN A 286 44.61 -5.95 -2.19
CA ASN A 286 45.91 -6.63 -2.34
C ASN A 286 46.18 -7.46 -1.09
N ILE A 287 46.54 -8.73 -1.27
CA ILE A 287 47.01 -9.60 -0.18
C ILE A 287 48.41 -10.10 -0.54
N THR A 288 49.35 -9.97 0.40
CA THR A 288 50.72 -10.44 0.27
C THR A 288 51.02 -11.43 1.39
N ILE A 289 51.42 -12.65 1.02
CA ILE A 289 51.72 -13.74 1.95
C ILE A 289 53.20 -14.10 1.79
N GLY A 290 53.98 -13.94 2.87
CA GLY A 290 55.34 -14.46 2.95
C GLY A 290 55.32 -15.93 3.34
N LEU A 291 56.10 -16.75 2.64
CA LEU A 291 56.20 -18.19 2.82
C LEU A 291 57.66 -18.60 2.98
N THR A 292 57.91 -19.54 3.88
CA THR A 292 59.13 -20.34 3.90
C THR A 292 58.79 -21.76 3.48
N VAL A 293 59.46 -22.23 2.43
CA VAL A 293 59.25 -23.55 1.85
C VAL A 293 60.50 -24.39 2.08
N ASP A 294 60.41 -25.34 3.01
CA ASP A 294 61.44 -26.33 3.26
C ASP A 294 61.22 -27.54 2.36
N MET A 295 62.25 -27.93 1.61
CA MET A 295 62.22 -29.06 0.68
C MET A 295 63.35 -30.03 1.01
N THR A 296 63.06 -31.33 0.97
CA THR A 296 64.05 -32.40 1.13
C THR A 296 64.08 -33.27 -0.12
N ARG A 297 65.23 -33.30 -0.81
CA ARG A 297 65.45 -34.10 -2.02
C ARG A 297 66.78 -34.84 -1.92
N ASP A 298 66.74 -36.17 -2.06
CA ASP A 298 67.95 -37.04 -1.95
C ASP A 298 68.75 -36.78 -0.66
N GLY A 299 68.05 -36.54 0.45
CA GLY A 299 68.64 -36.21 1.76
C GLY A 299 69.27 -34.81 1.86
N GLN A 300 69.15 -33.96 0.83
CA GLN A 300 69.54 -32.56 0.88
C GLN A 300 68.34 -31.68 1.22
N ASN A 301 68.52 -30.81 2.21
CA ASN A 301 67.51 -29.83 2.61
C ASN A 301 67.80 -28.49 1.95
N THR A 302 66.78 -27.91 1.33
CA THR A 302 66.81 -26.56 0.76
C THR A 302 65.62 -25.78 1.26
N THR A 303 65.85 -24.53 1.64
CA THR A 303 64.80 -23.60 2.08
C THR A 303 64.67 -22.50 1.04
N ALA A 304 63.45 -22.21 0.60
CA ALA A 304 63.12 -21.12 -0.30
C ALA A 304 62.20 -20.12 0.41
N ASN A 305 62.47 -18.82 0.27
CA ASN A 305 61.59 -17.77 0.72
C ASN A 305 60.82 -17.21 -0.47
N VAL A 306 59.50 -17.31 -0.39
CA VAL A 306 58.60 -16.99 -1.50
C VAL A 306 57.55 -16.02 -1.01
N THR A 307 57.20 -15.06 -1.84
CA THR A 307 56.10 -14.12 -1.62
C THR A 307 55.00 -14.44 -2.62
N MET A 308 53.81 -14.72 -2.10
CA MET A 308 52.59 -14.83 -2.88
C MET A 308 51.85 -13.50 -2.85
N ALA A 309 51.58 -12.92 -4.01
CA ALA A 309 50.76 -11.74 -4.18
C ALA A 309 49.42 -12.14 -4.81
N ILE A 310 48.32 -11.70 -4.21
CA ILE A 310 46.95 -11.93 -4.67
C ILE A 310 46.36 -10.57 -4.99
N SER A 311 45.97 -10.37 -6.24
CA SER A 311 45.56 -9.05 -6.77
C SER A 311 44.23 -8.55 -6.25
N GLN A 312 43.43 -9.42 -5.63
CA GLN A 312 42.15 -9.12 -4.99
C GLN A 312 41.66 -10.38 -4.25
N ALA A 313 40.98 -10.24 -3.12
CA ALA A 313 40.07 -11.27 -2.62
C ALA A 313 38.69 -10.66 -2.42
N PHE A 314 37.67 -11.29 -2.97
CA PHE A 314 36.26 -10.90 -2.84
C PHE A 314 35.56 -11.95 -1.98
N LEU A 315 35.07 -11.52 -0.82
CA LEU A 315 34.28 -12.31 0.12
C LEU A 315 32.83 -11.82 0.03
N GLU A 316 31.88 -12.71 -0.21
CA GLU A 316 30.46 -12.42 -0.27
C GLU A 316 29.71 -13.28 0.74
N ASP A 317 28.70 -12.71 1.39
CA ASP A 317 27.73 -13.39 2.24
C ASP A 317 26.33 -13.05 1.76
N GLN A 318 25.61 -14.09 1.32
CA GLN A 318 24.20 -14.01 0.99
C GLN A 318 23.37 -14.36 2.22
N ILE A 319 22.56 -13.40 2.66
CA ILE A 319 21.84 -13.45 3.93
C ILE A 319 20.34 -13.51 3.65
N THR A 320 19.70 -14.62 4.04
CA THR A 320 18.24 -14.68 4.03
C THR A 320 17.68 -13.99 5.28
N VAL A 321 16.77 -13.04 5.09
CA VAL A 321 16.13 -12.29 6.18
C VAL A 321 14.74 -12.86 6.48
N GLY A 322 14.39 -12.94 7.76
CA GLY A 322 13.05 -13.33 8.21
C GLY A 322 12.58 -12.53 9.44
N THR A 323 11.58 -13.05 10.16
CA THR A 323 11.06 -12.48 11.43
C THR A 323 11.15 -13.51 12.55
N ASP A 324 11.28 -13.05 13.79
CA ASP A 324 10.96 -13.81 15.00
C ASP A 324 9.52 -13.56 15.50
N GLY A 325 8.74 -12.77 14.76
CA GLY A 325 7.38 -12.31 15.06
C GLY A 325 7.32 -10.85 15.50
N ILE A 326 8.45 -10.25 15.89
CA ILE A 326 8.54 -8.84 16.32
C ILE A 326 9.62 -8.12 15.51
N TYR A 327 10.80 -8.72 15.36
CA TYR A 327 11.98 -8.11 14.76
C TYR A 327 12.39 -8.83 13.48
N PHE A 328 13.03 -8.10 12.56
CA PHE A 328 13.76 -8.71 11.46
C PHE A 328 15.02 -9.42 11.99
N VAL A 329 15.26 -10.63 11.53
CA VAL A 329 16.41 -11.45 11.94
C VAL A 329 17.08 -12.10 10.73
N SER A 330 18.41 -12.28 10.80
CA SER A 330 19.10 -13.14 9.85
C SER A 330 18.71 -14.61 10.09
N GLN A 331 18.42 -15.36 9.02
CA GLN A 331 18.02 -16.78 9.13
C GLN A 331 19.13 -17.73 8.69
N SER A 332 19.76 -17.42 7.56
CA SER A 332 20.84 -18.22 7.00
C SER A 332 21.84 -17.35 6.27
N HIS A 333 23.10 -17.77 6.34
CA HIS A 333 24.25 -17.14 5.68
C HIS A 333 24.87 -18.13 4.71
N SER A 334 25.33 -17.64 3.56
CA SER A 334 26.02 -18.43 2.56
C SER A 334 27.24 -17.66 2.06
N TYR A 335 28.42 -18.15 2.43
CA TYR A 335 29.69 -17.49 2.16
C TYR A 335 30.34 -17.98 0.87
N THR A 336 30.86 -17.05 0.09
CA THR A 336 31.62 -17.32 -1.13
C THR A 336 32.89 -16.48 -1.16
N VAL A 337 34.03 -17.10 -1.50
CA VAL A 337 35.30 -16.39 -1.67
C VAL A 337 35.80 -16.57 -3.09
N THR A 338 36.13 -15.47 -3.75
CA THR A 338 36.78 -15.44 -5.06
C THR A 338 38.13 -14.75 -4.93
N LEU A 339 39.20 -15.45 -5.28
CA LEU A 339 40.55 -14.88 -5.32
C LEU A 339 40.86 -14.40 -6.74
N GLY A 340 41.52 -13.26 -6.83
CA GLY A 340 42.02 -12.66 -8.07
C GLY A 340 43.24 -13.40 -8.61
N THR A 341 44.07 -12.70 -9.39
CA THR A 341 45.30 -13.28 -9.91
C THR A 341 46.28 -13.55 -8.78
N VAL A 342 46.79 -14.78 -8.73
CA VAL A 342 47.84 -15.19 -7.80
C VAL A 342 49.18 -15.18 -8.52
N ALA A 343 50.20 -14.59 -7.90
CA ALA A 343 51.56 -14.54 -8.44
C ALA A 343 52.58 -14.88 -7.36
N LEU A 344 53.47 -15.82 -7.66
CA LEU A 344 54.60 -16.16 -6.80
C LEU A 344 55.86 -15.43 -7.25
N SER A 345 56.65 -14.98 -6.29
CA SER A 345 57.93 -14.29 -6.51
C SER A 345 58.91 -14.61 -5.39
N GLY A 346 60.21 -14.45 -5.62
CA GLY A 346 61.25 -14.74 -4.63
C GLY A 346 62.21 -15.83 -5.08
N ASP A 347 62.60 -16.71 -4.17
CA ASP A 347 63.46 -17.85 -4.47
C ASP A 347 62.74 -18.83 -5.43
N PRO A 348 63.43 -19.39 -6.44
CA PRO A 348 62.80 -20.27 -7.43
C PRO A 348 62.36 -21.59 -6.78
N LEU A 349 61.11 -21.97 -7.02
CA LEU A 349 60.58 -23.29 -6.67
C LEU A 349 60.66 -24.24 -7.86
N PRO A 350 60.74 -25.57 -7.62
CA PRO A 350 60.48 -26.55 -8.67
C PRO A 350 59.07 -26.33 -9.26
N PRO A 351 58.91 -26.39 -10.60
CA PRO A 351 57.63 -26.11 -11.27
C PRO A 351 56.52 -27.10 -10.88
N GLU A 352 56.88 -28.27 -10.34
CA GLU A 352 55.92 -29.26 -9.83
C GLU A 352 55.40 -28.94 -8.42
N ILE A 353 56.11 -28.12 -7.64
CA ILE A 353 55.73 -27.72 -6.27
C ILE A 353 54.97 -26.40 -6.27
N GLU A 354 55.32 -25.48 -7.16
CA GLU A 354 54.71 -24.15 -7.27
C GLU A 354 53.15 -24.19 -7.28
N PRO A 355 52.46 -24.92 -8.18
CA PRO A 355 51.00 -24.97 -8.18
C PRO A 355 50.40 -25.68 -6.96
N LEU A 356 51.15 -26.57 -6.30
CA LEU A 356 50.68 -27.24 -5.09
C LEU A 356 50.65 -26.28 -3.91
N ILE A 357 51.66 -25.41 -3.80
CA ILE A 357 51.71 -24.36 -2.78
C ILE A 357 50.68 -23.28 -3.10
N GLU A 358 50.55 -22.88 -4.38
CA GLU A 358 49.53 -21.93 -4.82
C GLU A 358 48.13 -22.36 -4.37
N ASN A 359 47.70 -23.56 -4.78
CA ASN A 359 46.38 -24.09 -4.44
C ASN A 359 46.19 -24.23 -2.92
N ALA A 360 47.16 -24.78 -2.19
CA ALA A 360 47.03 -24.99 -0.76
C ALA A 360 46.93 -23.69 0.04
N VAL A 361 47.71 -22.66 -0.32
CA VAL A 361 47.64 -21.34 0.32
C VAL A 361 46.37 -20.61 -0.06
N SER A 362 45.92 -20.71 -1.32
CA SER A 362 44.63 -20.17 -1.76
C SER A 362 43.45 -20.81 -1.03
N ASP A 363 43.43 -22.13 -0.90
CA ASP A 363 42.39 -22.86 -0.15
C ASP A 363 42.41 -22.47 1.33
N ALA A 364 43.59 -22.40 1.94
CA ALA A 364 43.75 -21.97 3.33
C ALA A 364 43.30 -20.52 3.55
N LEU A 365 43.66 -19.61 2.64
CA LEU A 365 43.22 -18.22 2.72
C LEU A 365 41.71 -18.09 2.56
N SER A 366 41.10 -18.80 1.60
CA SER A 366 39.64 -18.82 1.44
C SER A 366 38.94 -19.33 2.70
N ALA A 367 39.45 -20.41 3.31
CA ALA A 367 38.91 -20.93 4.56
C ALA A 367 39.05 -19.93 5.72
N VAL A 368 40.18 -19.22 5.81
CA VAL A 368 40.39 -18.16 6.81
C VAL A 368 39.42 -17.00 6.60
N LEU A 369 39.26 -16.53 5.36
CA LEU A 369 38.33 -15.43 5.04
C LEU A 369 36.87 -15.81 5.34
N ILE A 370 36.47 -17.04 5.02
CA ILE A 370 35.14 -17.56 5.40
C ILE A 370 34.98 -17.55 6.92
N GLY A 371 35.95 -18.06 7.68
CA GLY A 371 35.88 -18.05 9.14
C GLY A 371 35.87 -16.65 9.75
N VAL A 372 36.44 -15.65 9.07
CA VAL A 372 36.32 -14.24 9.46
C VAL A 372 34.92 -13.69 9.18
N ALA A 373 34.34 -14.05 8.04
CA ALA A 373 32.97 -13.69 7.68
C ALA A 373 31.97 -14.26 8.70
N GLU A 374 32.11 -15.54 9.04
CA GLU A 374 31.28 -16.24 10.04
C GLU A 374 31.33 -15.56 11.42
N ASP A 375 32.49 -15.00 11.80
CA ASP A 375 32.65 -14.33 13.09
C ASP A 375 32.08 -12.90 13.10
N LEU A 376 32.16 -12.17 11.99
CA LEU A 376 31.91 -10.73 11.95
C LEU A 376 30.61 -10.34 11.26
N PHE A 377 30.19 -11.04 10.20
CA PHE A 377 29.04 -10.62 9.41
C PHE A 377 27.71 -10.90 10.13
N PRO A 378 27.44 -12.07 10.73
CA PRO A 378 26.20 -12.30 11.46
C PRO A 378 25.91 -11.25 12.55
N PRO A 379 26.82 -10.94 13.50
CA PRO A 379 26.53 -9.93 14.52
C PRO A 379 26.38 -8.52 13.94
N PHE A 380 27.07 -8.20 12.84
CA PHE A 380 26.90 -6.93 12.13
C PHE A 380 25.49 -6.82 11.50
N VAL A 381 25.06 -7.86 10.79
CA VAL A 381 23.76 -7.91 10.14
C VAL A 381 22.65 -7.88 11.16
N ASP A 382 22.74 -8.69 12.23
CA ASP A 382 21.76 -8.72 13.31
C ASP A 382 21.64 -7.36 14.00
N ALA A 383 22.77 -6.68 14.28
CA ALA A 383 22.75 -5.33 14.85
C ALA A 383 22.07 -4.32 13.91
N THR A 384 22.28 -4.46 12.60
CA THR A 384 21.67 -3.57 11.59
C THR A 384 20.16 -3.82 11.46
N LEU A 385 19.73 -5.08 11.38
CA LEU A 385 18.32 -5.45 11.35
C LEU A 385 17.61 -5.07 12.65
N ALA A 386 18.27 -5.22 13.79
CA ALA A 386 17.76 -4.75 15.08
C ALA A 386 17.65 -3.22 15.14
N ALA A 387 18.58 -2.48 14.52
CA ALA A 387 18.50 -1.02 14.42
C ALA A 387 17.34 -0.55 13.54
N ILE A 388 17.06 -1.26 12.43
CA ILE A 388 15.90 -0.99 11.56
C ILE A 388 14.59 -1.29 12.30
N SER A 389 14.58 -2.36 13.10
CA SER A 389 13.45 -2.76 13.92
C SER A 389 13.44 -2.08 15.30
N TYR A 390 14.29 -1.08 15.55
CA TYR A 390 14.46 -0.51 16.87
C TYR A 390 13.22 0.34 17.21
N ASP A 391 12.71 0.15 18.43
CA ASP A 391 11.49 0.80 18.93
C ASP A 391 10.22 0.37 18.15
N THR A 392 10.02 -0.95 18.02
CA THR A 392 8.75 -1.56 17.57
C THR A 392 7.53 -1.13 18.39
N GLN A 393 7.73 -0.41 19.50
CA GLN A 393 6.69 0.24 20.26
C GLN A 393 7.08 1.68 20.53
N ALA A 394 6.40 2.63 19.89
CA ALA A 394 6.58 4.05 20.14
C ALA A 394 5.40 4.59 20.94
N GLU A 395 5.67 5.14 22.13
CA GLU A 395 4.70 5.94 22.86
C GLU A 395 4.73 7.38 22.32
N ILE A 396 3.64 7.80 21.65
CA ILE A 396 3.46 9.18 21.22
C ILE A 396 2.43 9.83 22.12
N THR A 397 2.80 10.95 22.75
CA THR A 397 1.82 11.75 23.50
C THR A 397 1.34 12.94 22.67
N LEU A 398 0.05 12.97 22.32
CA LEU A 398 -0.58 14.09 21.60
C LEU A 398 -1.78 14.59 22.38
N SER A 399 -1.89 15.91 22.53
CA SER A 399 -3.00 16.56 23.24
C SER A 399 -3.24 16.03 24.67
N GLY A 400 -2.19 15.56 25.35
CA GLY A 400 -2.26 15.04 26.71
C GLY A 400 -2.64 13.56 26.80
N GLN A 401 -2.70 12.84 25.67
CA GLN A 401 -2.96 11.41 25.62
C GLN A 401 -1.78 10.65 25.05
N THR A 402 -1.48 9.49 25.64
CA THR A 402 -0.40 8.60 25.20
C THR A 402 -1.00 7.50 24.33
N PHE A 403 -0.53 7.44 23.10
CA PHE A 403 -0.82 6.40 22.12
C PHE A 403 0.41 5.50 22.03
N THR A 404 0.19 4.19 22.02
CA THR A 404 1.24 3.22 21.76
C THR A 404 1.07 2.74 20.32
N ILE A 405 2.03 3.09 19.48
CA ILE A 405 2.16 2.56 18.13
C ILE A 405 3.01 1.31 18.24
N GLN A 406 2.41 0.15 18.00
CA GLN A 406 3.14 -1.08 17.87
C GLN A 406 3.33 -1.44 16.40
N MET A 407 4.56 -1.77 16.02
CA MET A 407 4.96 -2.20 14.69
C MET A 407 5.75 -3.49 14.80
N ASN A 408 5.30 -4.57 14.18
CA ASN A 408 6.04 -5.82 14.15
C ASN A 408 6.41 -6.20 12.72
N ALA A 409 7.56 -6.83 12.54
CA ALA A 409 7.93 -7.46 11.26
C ALA A 409 6.93 -8.57 10.88
N THR A 410 6.37 -8.51 9.66
CA THR A 410 5.36 -9.48 9.16
C THR A 410 5.99 -10.81 8.73
N ALA A 411 5.36 -11.69 7.94
CA ALA A 411 6.04 -12.87 7.37
C ALA A 411 6.46 -12.68 5.89
N ASN A 412 5.83 -11.72 5.19
CA ASN A 412 5.93 -11.50 3.74
C ASN A 412 6.91 -10.36 3.41
N MET A 413 8.16 -10.49 3.84
CA MET A 413 8.76 -9.40 4.61
C MET A 413 9.81 -8.50 4.02
N LEU A 414 10.47 -8.91 2.95
CA LEU A 414 11.55 -8.12 2.41
C LEU A 414 11.49 -8.20 0.90
N VAL A 415 11.10 -7.10 0.28
CA VAL A 415 11.17 -6.92 -1.17
C VAL A 415 12.44 -6.16 -1.48
N THR A 416 13.34 -6.82 -2.18
CA THR A 416 14.62 -6.26 -2.62
C THR A 416 14.52 -5.92 -4.10
N GLU A 417 14.58 -4.63 -4.41
CA GLU A 417 14.48 -4.12 -5.78
C GLU A 417 15.31 -2.84 -5.88
N ASN A 418 15.96 -2.59 -7.02
CA ASN A 418 16.66 -1.33 -7.30
C ASN A 418 17.57 -0.88 -6.14
N GLU A 419 18.42 -1.79 -5.63
CA GLU A 419 19.38 -1.53 -4.53
C GLU A 419 18.74 -1.12 -3.19
N GLY A 420 17.43 -1.31 -3.02
CA GLY A 420 16.71 -0.99 -1.79
C GLY A 420 16.00 -2.21 -1.19
N ALA A 421 15.85 -2.17 0.13
CA ALA A 421 15.16 -3.16 0.94
C ALA A 421 13.84 -2.57 1.45
N THR A 422 12.70 -3.16 1.08
CA THR A 422 11.39 -2.78 1.60
C THR A 422 10.92 -3.78 2.65
N PHE A 423 10.83 -3.32 3.88
CA PHE A 423 10.42 -4.02 5.07
C PHE A 423 8.92 -3.84 5.31
N HIS A 424 8.19 -4.96 5.36
CA HIS A 424 6.75 -4.97 5.63
C HIS A 424 6.50 -5.10 7.14
N LEU A 425 5.86 -4.10 7.71
CA LEU A 425 5.54 -4.02 9.13
C LEU A 425 4.02 -4.10 9.31
N ASP A 426 3.58 -4.95 10.24
CA ASP A 426 2.25 -4.80 10.79
C ASP A 426 2.23 -3.51 11.61
N SER A 427 1.05 -2.93 11.78
CA SER A 427 0.91 -1.76 12.63
C SER A 427 -0.39 -1.81 13.40
N LEU A 428 -0.29 -1.37 14.66
CA LEU A 428 -1.36 -1.34 15.63
C LEU A 428 -1.24 -0.06 16.44
N ASN A 429 -2.21 0.83 16.29
CA ASN A 429 -2.34 2.00 17.15
C ASN A 429 -3.31 1.64 18.29
N HIS A 430 -2.87 1.81 19.54
CA HIS A 430 -3.74 1.60 20.70
C HIS A 430 -3.42 2.59 21.83
N THR A 431 -4.31 2.68 22.82
CA THR A 431 -4.12 3.44 24.05
C THR A 431 -4.08 2.48 25.25
N ASP A 432 -3.46 2.87 26.36
CA ASP A 432 -3.39 2.02 27.57
C ASP A 432 -4.77 1.71 28.17
N SER A 433 -5.78 2.53 27.87
CA SER A 433 -7.17 2.36 28.28
C SER A 433 -8.01 1.60 27.25
N PHE A 434 -7.38 0.89 26.31
CA PHE A 434 -8.05 0.14 25.26
C PHE A 434 -9.07 -0.83 25.87
N SER A 435 -10.34 -0.42 25.85
CA SER A 435 -11.48 -1.29 26.00
C SER A 435 -12.04 -1.48 24.59
N PRO A 436 -12.22 -2.70 24.09
CA PRO A 436 -12.88 -2.94 22.81
C PRO A 436 -14.34 -2.45 22.79
N ASP A 437 -14.85 -1.91 23.90
CA ASP A 437 -16.27 -1.63 24.14
C ASP A 437 -16.72 -0.18 23.82
N VAL A 438 -15.92 0.63 23.11
CA VAL A 438 -16.27 2.05 22.86
C VAL A 438 -16.67 2.36 21.41
N SER A 439 -17.78 3.09 21.30
CA SER A 439 -18.46 3.66 20.11
C SER A 439 -17.57 3.78 18.87
N PHE A 440 -17.93 3.02 17.84
CA PHE A 440 -17.09 2.78 16.68
C PHE A 440 -17.45 3.76 15.56
N VAL A 441 -16.56 4.75 15.31
CA VAL A 441 -16.51 5.37 13.98
C VAL A 441 -15.88 4.33 13.07
N PRO A 442 -16.54 3.94 11.96
CA PRO A 442 -16.03 2.91 11.10
C PRO A 442 -14.58 3.17 10.69
N GLY A 443 -13.72 2.19 10.96
CA GLY A 443 -12.44 2.06 10.28
C GLY A 443 -12.60 2.13 8.76
N SER A 444 -11.48 2.30 8.07
CA SER A 444 -11.32 2.22 6.62
C SER A 444 -12.25 1.22 5.97
N ILE A 445 -12.68 1.58 4.76
CA ILE A 445 -13.36 0.69 3.84
C ILE A 445 -12.35 -0.40 3.47
N PHE A 446 -12.37 -1.54 4.17
CA PHE A 446 -11.56 -2.67 3.77
C PHE A 446 -12.26 -3.39 2.63
N THR A 447 -11.59 -3.50 1.49
CA THR A 447 -12.00 -4.40 0.41
C THR A 447 -11.05 -5.61 0.47
N PRO A 448 -11.49 -6.80 0.92
CA PRO A 448 -10.63 -7.99 1.06
C PRO A 448 -9.89 -8.43 -0.20
N SER A 449 -10.38 -8.02 -1.37
CA SER A 449 -9.76 -8.28 -2.66
C SER A 449 -8.63 -7.31 -2.99
N ASP A 450 -8.41 -6.29 -2.16
CA ASP A 450 -7.51 -5.16 -2.40
C ASP A 450 -6.93 -4.71 -1.04
N PRO A 451 -5.98 -5.46 -0.43
CA PRO A 451 -5.21 -4.94 0.70
C PRO A 451 -4.61 -3.59 0.28
N PRO A 452 -4.39 -2.63 1.20
CA PRO A 452 -3.87 -1.32 0.81
C PRO A 452 -2.64 -1.52 -0.07
N GLU A 453 -2.78 -1.22 -1.37
CA GLU A 453 -1.68 -1.26 -2.32
C GLU A 453 -0.78 -0.09 -1.94
N LEU A 454 0.10 -0.34 -0.98
CA LEU A 454 1.14 0.61 -0.65
C LEU A 454 2.06 0.61 -1.86
N PRO A 455 2.19 1.75 -2.57
CA PRO A 455 3.04 1.82 -3.75
C PRO A 455 4.42 1.32 -3.33
N THR A 456 4.95 0.34 -4.05
CA THR A 456 6.36 -0.01 -3.91
C THR A 456 7.12 1.29 -4.11
N LEU A 457 7.76 1.74 -3.03
CA LEU A 457 8.50 2.99 -3.02
C LEU A 457 9.73 2.73 -3.90
N THR A 458 9.64 2.83 -5.21
CA THR A 458 10.83 2.77 -6.07
C THR A 458 11.28 4.20 -6.33
N PRO A 459 12.59 4.48 -6.35
CA PRO A 459 13.09 5.75 -6.84
C PRO A 459 12.61 5.96 -8.29
N GLY A 460 11.58 6.78 -8.50
CA GLY A 460 11.07 7.19 -9.80
C GLY A 460 11.43 8.65 -10.09
N ASP A 461 11.53 9.00 -11.39
CA ASP A 461 11.57 10.36 -11.95
C ASP A 461 12.36 11.42 -11.15
N GLY A 462 13.54 11.07 -10.63
CA GLY A 462 14.47 12.02 -9.99
C GLY A 462 14.28 12.23 -8.49
N LEU A 463 13.47 11.41 -7.81
CA LEU A 463 13.45 11.37 -6.35
C LEU A 463 14.62 10.52 -5.84
N VAL A 464 15.48 11.14 -5.03
CA VAL A 464 16.55 10.47 -4.27
C VAL A 464 16.19 10.60 -2.79
N TYR A 465 16.03 9.47 -2.12
CA TYR A 465 15.81 9.40 -0.68
C TYR A 465 16.65 8.26 -0.11
N ASP A 466 17.14 8.43 1.11
CA ASP A 466 17.87 7.38 1.83
C ASP A 466 16.88 6.38 2.47
N PHE A 467 15.69 6.88 2.83
CA PHE A 467 14.63 6.17 3.52
C PHE A 467 13.26 6.71 3.11
N ALA A 468 12.25 5.83 3.04
CA ALA A 468 10.86 6.22 2.82
C ALA A 468 9.89 5.33 3.61
N VAL A 469 8.75 5.90 4.01
CA VAL A 469 7.69 5.19 4.72
C VAL A 469 6.39 5.35 3.94
N SER A 470 5.66 4.24 3.80
CA SER A 470 4.28 4.25 3.35
C SER A 470 3.39 3.83 4.52
N LEU A 471 2.32 4.59 4.76
CA LEU A 471 1.34 4.32 5.79
C LEU A 471 0.02 3.97 5.11
N SER A 472 -0.60 2.87 5.54
CA SER A 472 -1.97 2.55 5.11
C SER A 472 -2.96 3.59 5.60
N ASP A 473 -4.04 3.75 4.84
CA ASP A 473 -5.22 4.46 5.28
C ASP A 473 -5.81 3.81 6.55
N ASP A 474 -5.73 2.48 6.67
CA ASP A 474 -6.04 1.74 7.90
C ASP A 474 -5.30 2.30 9.12
N TRP A 475 -3.98 2.46 9.01
CA TRP A 475 -3.16 3.03 10.10
C TRP A 475 -3.63 4.44 10.47
N PHE A 476 -3.89 5.29 9.47
CA PHE A 476 -4.36 6.65 9.69
C PHE A 476 -5.77 6.69 10.31
N ASN A 477 -6.67 5.80 9.90
CA ASN A 477 -8.02 5.71 10.42
C ASN A 477 -8.04 5.24 11.88
N GLN A 478 -7.20 4.27 12.25
CA GLN A 478 -7.02 3.90 13.66
C GLN A 478 -6.55 5.10 14.49
N TYR A 479 -5.61 5.87 13.97
CA TYR A 479 -5.12 7.07 14.64
C TYR A 479 -6.22 8.13 14.81
N VAL A 480 -6.99 8.44 13.75
CA VAL A 480 -8.12 9.38 13.82
C VAL A 480 -9.20 8.91 14.79
N TYR A 481 -9.51 7.60 14.80
CA TYR A 481 -10.46 7.00 15.74
C TYR A 481 -10.07 7.30 17.19
N HIS A 482 -8.80 7.06 17.56
CA HIS A 482 -8.38 7.30 18.93
C HIS A 482 -8.44 8.79 19.30
N ILE A 483 -8.24 9.73 18.37
CA ILE A 483 -8.43 11.16 18.63
C ILE A 483 -9.91 11.49 18.83
N TYR A 484 -10.80 10.88 18.02
CA TYR A 484 -12.23 11.09 18.09
C TYR A 484 -12.83 10.57 19.40
N ASP A 485 -12.58 9.31 19.75
CA ASP A 485 -13.16 8.64 20.93
C ASP A 485 -12.86 9.39 22.24
N ASN A 486 -11.71 10.04 22.27
CA ASN A 486 -11.23 10.78 23.41
C ASN A 486 -11.76 12.22 23.52
N GLY A 487 -12.71 12.61 22.66
CA GLY A 487 -13.35 13.93 22.70
C GLY A 487 -12.41 15.08 22.32
N THR A 488 -11.27 14.80 21.66
CA THR A 488 -10.37 15.85 21.16
C THR A 488 -10.96 16.49 19.90
N PHE A 489 -11.77 15.74 19.13
CA PHE A 489 -12.64 16.27 18.09
C PHE A 489 -14.00 16.67 18.67
N ASP A 490 -14.08 17.86 19.26
CA ASP A 490 -15.37 18.45 19.59
C ASP A 490 -15.98 19.04 18.31
N TYR A 491 -16.81 18.25 17.62
CA TYR A 491 -17.58 18.69 16.47
C TYR A 491 -18.75 19.53 16.96
N GLU A 492 -18.52 20.81 17.29
CA GLU A 492 -19.63 21.76 17.41
C GLU A 492 -20.25 21.93 16.02
N GLU A 493 -21.49 21.50 15.88
CA GLU A 493 -22.31 21.31 14.66
C GLU A 493 -22.52 22.56 13.78
N ASN A 494 -21.74 23.64 13.95
CA ASN A 494 -21.92 24.94 13.30
C ASN A 494 -20.66 25.57 12.68
N THR A 495 -19.55 24.84 12.55
CA THR A 495 -18.32 25.40 11.96
C THR A 495 -17.90 24.63 10.70
N THR A 496 -17.98 25.30 9.56
CA THR A 496 -17.40 24.88 8.26
C THR A 496 -15.97 24.39 8.47
N VAL A 497 -15.75 23.09 8.23
CA VAL A 497 -14.44 22.43 8.33
C VAL A 497 -13.55 22.96 7.19
N SER A 498 -12.62 23.86 7.52
CA SER A 498 -11.61 24.35 6.58
C SER A 498 -10.19 24.30 7.16
N ALA A 499 -9.96 23.63 8.28
CA ALA A 499 -8.70 23.80 9.04
C ALA A 499 -7.87 22.52 9.29
N LEU A 500 -8.19 21.36 8.68
CA LEU A 500 -7.46 20.11 8.96
C LEU A 500 -6.72 19.49 7.77
N LEU A 501 -6.60 20.20 6.64
CA LEU A 501 -5.74 19.82 5.51
C LEU A 501 -4.64 20.88 5.25
N GLY A 502 -4.07 21.41 6.33
CA GLY A 502 -2.94 22.34 6.29
C GLY A 502 -1.61 21.60 6.37
#